data_AF-A0A9W4TVK8-F1
#
_entry.id   AF-A0A9W4TVK8-F1
#
_cell.length_a   1.000
_cell.length_b   1.000
_cell.length_c   1.000
_cell.angle_alpha   90.00
_cell.angle_beta   90.00
_cell.angle_gamma   90.00
#
_symmetry.space_group_name_H-M   'P 1'
#
loop_
_entity.id
_entity.type
_entity.pdbx_description
1 polymer ?
#
loop_
_entity_poly.entity_id
_entity_poly.type
_entity_poly.pdbx_seq_one_letter_code
_entity_poly.pdbx_strand_id
1 'polypeptide(L)'
;MVLTRSQAHELRKPKKIKFDGDEDDIIEKELSVDDVEENEKEDEEKENAEEEDEEDDDSDEAPEMESTSKSKNEIIAREREAELQQQELKRLEKEKRKSLDKRNKQQQELKRKQKQELPEFLPDNIESIINADNVKEESEEDVVVVPKNKHFKLDDDRLSKLEEKLRQIKQDKKKAQIIRKGPVHVAVLDKKPLVPKSEYKILKNKDKWLNRKSINRK
;
A
#
# COMPACT_ATOMS: atom_id res chain seq x y z
N MET A 1 7.74 53.37 12.31
CA MET A 1 7.58 52.39 13.41
C MET A 1 6.85 51.18 12.85
N VAL A 2 7.45 49.99 12.91
CA VAL A 2 6.88 48.76 12.34
C VAL A 2 5.96 48.13 13.38
N LEU A 3 4.65 48.05 13.08
CA LEU A 3 3.68 47.38 13.95
C LEU A 3 3.90 45.86 13.89
N THR A 4 4.17 45.24 15.04
CA THR A 4 4.32 43.79 15.15
C THR A 4 2.95 43.12 15.22
N ARG A 5 2.88 41.88 14.70
CA ARG A 5 1.65 41.06 14.58
C ARG A 5 0.92 40.84 15.91
N SER A 6 1.59 41.01 17.05
CA SER A 6 1.02 40.97 18.40
C SER A 6 0.12 42.19 18.72
N GLN A 7 0.45 43.39 18.22
CA GLN A 7 -0.38 44.59 18.45
C GLN A 7 -1.63 44.64 17.57
N ALA A 8 -1.65 43.92 16.44
CA ALA A 8 -2.83 43.83 15.58
C ALA A 8 -3.99 43.03 16.21
N HIS A 9 -3.68 42.11 17.14
CA HIS A 9 -4.68 41.31 17.85
C HIS A 9 -5.36 42.06 19.00
N GLU A 10 -4.74 43.10 19.56
CA GLU A 10 -5.33 43.88 20.66
C GLU A 10 -6.38 44.90 20.17
N LEU A 11 -6.36 45.28 18.90
CA LEU A 11 -7.32 46.20 18.29
C LEU A 11 -8.64 45.53 17.85
N ARG A 12 -8.70 44.20 17.82
CA ARG A 12 -9.92 43.45 17.46
C ARG A 12 -10.55 42.84 18.70
N LYS A 13 -11.39 43.62 19.38
CA LYS A 13 -12.26 43.11 20.45
C LYS A 13 -13.16 42.00 19.86
N PRO A 14 -13.27 40.82 20.51
CA PRO A 14 -14.17 39.77 20.04
C PRO A 14 -15.63 40.23 20.15
N LYS A 15 -16.35 40.25 19.03
CA LYS A 15 -17.80 40.49 19.01
C LYS A 15 -18.50 39.16 19.26
N LYS A 16 -19.42 39.12 20.24
CA LYS A 16 -20.31 37.98 20.43
C LYS A 16 -21.34 37.98 19.30
N ILE A 17 -21.38 36.90 18.51
CA ILE A 17 -22.47 36.65 17.58
C ILE A 17 -23.69 36.28 18.44
N LYS A 18 -24.77 37.06 18.34
CA LYS A 18 -26.07 36.66 18.86
C LYS A 18 -26.81 36.01 17.70
N PHE A 19 -27.18 34.74 17.86
CA PHE A 19 -28.15 34.08 17.02
C PHE A 19 -29.53 34.44 17.56
N ASP A 20 -29.97 35.66 17.29
CA ASP A 20 -31.40 35.99 17.33
C ASP A 20 -31.87 35.75 15.89
N GLY A 21 -32.79 34.78 15.74
CA GLY A 21 -33.05 34.08 14.49
C GLY A 21 -33.47 34.99 13.34
N ASP A 22 -32.75 34.85 12.24
CA ASP A 22 -33.21 34.82 10.84
C ASP A 22 -32.04 34.20 10.04
N GLU A 23 -32.20 32.96 9.58
CA GLU A 23 -31.13 32.10 9.02
C GLU A 23 -30.82 32.36 7.53
N ASP A 24 -31.38 33.42 6.93
CA ASP A 24 -31.34 33.61 5.48
C ASP A 24 -30.31 34.64 4.97
N ASP A 25 -29.70 35.47 5.84
CA ASP A 25 -28.79 36.55 5.40
C ASP A 25 -27.30 36.15 5.29
N ILE A 26 -26.93 34.91 5.66
CA ILE A 26 -25.51 34.49 5.68
C ILE A 26 -25.06 33.89 4.34
N ILE A 27 -26.00 33.46 3.49
CA ILE A 27 -25.69 32.72 2.25
C ILE A 27 -25.32 33.65 1.08
N GLU A 28 -25.75 34.92 1.08
CA GLU A 28 -25.57 35.82 -0.07
C GLU A 28 -24.18 36.44 -0.21
N LYS A 29 -23.24 36.23 0.73
CA LYS A 29 -21.94 36.93 0.71
C LYS A 29 -20.74 36.11 0.19
N GLU A 30 -20.89 34.81 -0.06
CA GLU A 30 -19.79 33.96 -0.56
C GLU A 30 -20.04 33.36 -1.97
N LEU A 31 -21.01 33.89 -2.73
CA LEU A 31 -21.45 33.34 -4.03
C LEU A 31 -21.11 34.21 -5.25
N SER A 32 -20.01 34.97 -5.22
CA SER A 32 -19.41 35.54 -6.44
C SER A 32 -18.42 34.55 -7.04
N VAL A 33 -18.94 33.63 -7.85
CA VAL A 33 -18.22 32.73 -8.75
C VAL A 33 -17.74 33.55 -9.95
N ASP A 34 -16.43 33.69 -10.13
CA ASP A 34 -15.84 34.21 -11.39
C ASP A 34 -15.76 33.06 -12.40
N ASP A 35 -16.64 33.15 -13.40
CA ASP A 35 -16.65 32.47 -14.70
C ASP A 35 -15.36 32.74 -15.49
N VAL A 36 -14.67 31.68 -15.95
CA VAL A 36 -13.91 31.70 -17.23
C VAL A 36 -13.98 30.32 -17.89
N GLU A 37 -14.99 30.21 -18.75
CA GLU A 37 -15.06 29.61 -20.10
C GLU A 37 -14.15 28.44 -20.53
N GLU A 38 -14.86 27.48 -21.11
CA GLU A 38 -14.46 26.30 -21.88
C GLU A 38 -13.58 26.60 -23.11
N ASN A 39 -12.73 25.64 -23.47
CA ASN A 39 -12.37 25.42 -24.87
C ASN A 39 -12.01 23.93 -25.07
N GLU A 40 -13.02 23.15 -25.39
CA GLU A 40 -12.89 21.82 -26.00
C GLU A 40 -12.61 22.01 -27.50
N LYS A 41 -11.59 21.31 -28.01
CA LYS A 41 -11.48 21.01 -29.44
C LYS A 41 -11.08 19.55 -29.61
N GLU A 42 -12.09 18.76 -29.96
CA GLU A 42 -11.97 17.54 -30.73
C GLU A 42 -11.51 17.89 -32.15
N ASP A 43 -10.67 17.04 -32.75
CA ASP A 43 -10.65 16.84 -34.20
C ASP A 43 -10.20 15.40 -34.50
N GLU A 44 -10.97 14.78 -35.37
CA GLU A 44 -11.02 13.36 -35.71
C GLU A 44 -9.89 12.88 -36.64
N GLU A 45 -9.62 11.58 -36.53
CA GLU A 45 -9.26 10.60 -37.57
C GLU A 45 -8.40 11.00 -38.79
N LYS A 46 -7.23 10.36 -38.91
CA LYS A 46 -6.75 9.81 -40.19
C LYS A 46 -6.15 8.40 -39.99
N GLU A 47 -6.81 7.44 -40.61
CA GLU A 47 -6.34 6.08 -40.83
C GLU A 47 -5.15 6.01 -41.81
N ASN A 48 -4.25 5.08 -41.50
CA ASN A 48 -3.58 4.13 -42.39
C ASN A 48 -2.57 4.65 -43.45
N ALA A 49 -1.29 4.34 -43.23
CA ALA A 49 -0.36 3.87 -44.24
C ALA A 49 0.77 3.09 -43.54
N GLU A 50 0.69 1.76 -43.59
CA GLU A 50 1.87 0.89 -43.57
C GLU A 50 2.70 1.21 -44.81
N GLU A 51 4.00 1.48 -44.64
CA GLU A 51 5.04 0.96 -45.53
C GLU A 51 6.42 1.13 -44.86
N GLU A 52 7.21 0.08 -45.03
CA GLU A 52 8.57 -0.14 -44.58
C GLU A 52 9.52 0.94 -45.13
N ASP A 53 10.52 1.38 -44.36
CA ASP A 53 11.79 1.82 -44.93
C ASP A 53 12.92 1.75 -43.89
N GLU A 54 13.74 0.73 -44.10
CA GLU A 54 15.21 0.70 -44.17
C GLU A 54 16.04 1.47 -43.12
N GLU A 55 16.90 0.67 -42.47
CA GLU A 55 18.09 1.11 -41.73
C GLU A 55 19.01 1.91 -42.67
N ASP A 56 19.15 3.21 -42.44
CA ASP A 56 20.25 4.00 -43.00
C ASP A 56 21.09 4.60 -41.87
N ASP A 57 22.25 3.99 -41.68
CA ASP A 57 23.33 4.37 -40.77
C ASP A 57 24.16 5.49 -41.43
N ASP A 58 23.62 6.71 -41.46
CA ASP A 58 24.35 7.88 -41.95
C ASP A 58 25.04 8.63 -40.79
N SER A 59 26.21 8.12 -40.44
CA SER A 59 27.22 8.77 -39.61
C SER A 59 27.93 9.89 -40.38
N ASP A 60 27.30 11.05 -40.54
CA ASP A 60 27.96 12.29 -41.02
C ASP A 60 28.11 13.31 -39.87
N GLU A 61 29.26 13.22 -39.19
CA GLU A 61 29.69 14.09 -38.09
C GLU A 61 30.24 15.42 -38.66
N ALA A 62 29.36 16.40 -38.85
CA ALA A 62 29.75 17.80 -39.04
C ALA A 62 29.69 18.55 -37.69
N PRO A 63 30.74 19.33 -37.31
CA PRO A 63 30.73 20.04 -36.05
C PRO A 63 29.83 21.29 -36.13
N GLU A 64 28.59 21.17 -35.63
CA GLU A 64 27.64 22.28 -35.56
C GLU A 64 27.50 22.87 -34.14
N MET A 65 27.23 24.18 -34.13
CA MET A 65 27.29 25.06 -32.98
C MET A 65 26.33 24.70 -31.84
N GLU A 66 26.80 24.95 -30.63
CA GLU A 66 26.18 24.64 -29.35
C GLU A 66 24.95 25.51 -29.05
N SER A 67 23.74 25.05 -29.43
CA SER A 67 22.49 25.49 -28.76
C SER A 67 21.28 24.65 -29.16
N THR A 68 20.60 24.04 -28.17
CA THR A 68 19.27 23.39 -28.23
C THR A 68 19.13 21.98 -28.80
N SER A 69 19.86 21.56 -29.84
CA SER A 69 19.68 20.22 -30.45
C SER A 69 20.20 19.08 -29.57
N LYS A 70 21.35 19.28 -28.90
CA LYS A 70 21.96 18.29 -27.98
C LYS A 70 21.04 17.97 -26.79
N SER A 71 20.36 18.98 -26.24
CA SER A 71 19.44 18.81 -25.13
C SER A 71 18.18 18.03 -25.51
N LYS A 72 17.67 18.19 -26.74
CA LYS A 72 16.55 17.37 -27.24
C LYS A 72 16.95 15.90 -27.39
N ASN A 73 18.14 15.65 -27.95
CA ASN A 73 18.65 14.28 -28.10
C ASN A 73 18.91 13.59 -26.74
N GLU A 74 19.39 14.34 -25.73
CA GLU A 74 19.56 13.80 -24.38
C GLU A 74 18.22 13.43 -23.72
N ILE A 75 17.16 14.23 -23.93
CA ILE A 75 15.81 13.93 -23.43
C ILE A 75 15.24 12.68 -24.10
N ILE A 76 15.36 12.57 -25.42
CA ILE A 76 14.89 11.40 -26.19
C ILE A 76 15.65 10.14 -25.78
N ALA A 77 16.97 10.24 -25.58
CA ALA A 77 17.77 9.11 -25.11
C ALA A 77 17.34 8.64 -23.71
N ARG A 78 17.06 9.58 -22.79
CA ARG A 78 16.56 9.25 -21.44
C ARG A 78 15.16 8.62 -21.48
N GLU A 79 14.29 9.09 -22.37
CA GLU A 79 12.94 8.53 -22.53
C GLU A 79 12.99 7.09 -23.07
N ARG A 80 13.83 6.84 -24.09
CA ARG A 80 14.07 5.50 -24.62
C ARG A 80 14.66 4.56 -23.57
N GLU A 81 15.62 5.02 -22.77
CA GLU A 81 16.18 4.22 -21.68
C GLU A 81 15.12 3.87 -20.63
N ALA A 82 14.28 4.84 -20.25
CA ALA A 82 13.18 4.61 -19.32
C ALA A 82 12.15 3.60 -19.87
N GLU A 83 11.86 3.65 -21.17
CA GLU A 83 10.95 2.70 -21.81
C GLU A 83 11.52 1.27 -21.78
N LEU A 84 12.81 1.12 -22.15
CA LEU A 84 13.49 -0.18 -22.10
C LEU A 84 13.49 -0.79 -20.69
N GLN A 85 13.78 0.03 -19.67
CA GLN A 85 13.73 -0.41 -18.27
C GLN A 85 12.31 -0.86 -17.87
N GLN A 86 11.26 -0.14 -18.30
CA GLN A 86 9.88 -0.55 -18.04
C GLN A 86 9.52 -1.86 -18.74
N GLN A 87 9.98 -2.06 -19.98
CA GLN A 87 9.76 -3.30 -20.71
C GLN A 87 10.46 -4.49 -20.03
N GLU A 88 11.68 -4.30 -19.55
CA GLU A 88 12.43 -5.32 -18.82
C GLU A 88 11.74 -5.69 -17.50
N LEU A 89 11.30 -4.71 -16.71
CA LEU A 89 10.55 -4.94 -15.48
C LEU A 89 9.25 -5.74 -15.73
N LYS A 90 8.50 -5.40 -16.80
CA LYS A 90 7.31 -6.15 -17.21
C LYS A 90 7.63 -7.59 -17.62
N ARG A 91 8.78 -7.84 -18.26
CA ARG A 91 9.24 -9.20 -18.60
C ARG A 91 9.57 -10.01 -17.34
N LEU A 92 10.33 -9.43 -16.42
CA LEU A 92 10.68 -10.07 -15.14
C LEU A 92 9.43 -10.39 -14.29
N GLU A 93 8.44 -9.49 -14.26
CA GLU A 93 7.19 -9.74 -13.55
C GLU A 93 6.40 -10.91 -14.16
N LYS A 94 6.31 -10.97 -15.51
CA LYS A 94 5.67 -12.08 -16.23
C LYS A 94 6.36 -13.41 -15.94
N GLU A 95 7.70 -13.44 -15.94
CA GLU A 95 8.46 -14.66 -15.61
C GLU A 95 8.26 -15.11 -14.16
N LYS A 96 8.25 -14.15 -13.22
CA LYS A 96 7.95 -14.43 -11.81
C LYS A 96 6.53 -15.00 -11.65
N ARG A 97 5.55 -14.46 -12.36
CA ARG A 97 4.17 -14.99 -12.36
C ARG A 97 4.12 -16.41 -12.92
N LYS A 98 4.77 -16.67 -14.05
CA LYS A 98 4.84 -18.02 -14.66
C LYS A 98 5.50 -19.04 -13.73
N SER A 99 6.59 -18.68 -13.05
CA SER A 99 7.29 -19.59 -12.13
C SER A 99 6.45 -19.91 -10.87
N LEU A 100 5.75 -18.91 -10.32
CA LEU A 100 4.80 -19.12 -9.22
C LEU A 100 3.65 -20.03 -9.63
N ASP A 101 3.07 -19.81 -10.82
CA ASP A 101 1.96 -20.62 -11.30
C ASP A 101 2.37 -22.09 -11.52
N LYS A 102 3.55 -22.31 -12.12
CA LYS A 102 4.13 -23.65 -12.27
C LYS A 102 4.33 -24.34 -10.91
N ARG A 103 4.86 -23.63 -9.92
CA ARG A 103 5.03 -24.15 -8.55
C ARG A 103 3.69 -24.50 -7.90
N ASN A 104 2.69 -23.63 -8.05
CA ASN A 104 1.36 -23.87 -7.50
C ASN A 104 0.70 -25.09 -8.15
N LYS A 105 0.82 -25.23 -9.47
CA LYS A 105 0.33 -26.40 -10.21
C LYS A 105 0.98 -27.69 -9.73
N GLN A 106 2.31 -27.70 -9.55
CA GLN A 106 3.03 -28.85 -8.99
C GLN A 106 2.55 -29.20 -7.58
N GLN A 107 2.32 -28.21 -6.70
CA GLN A 107 1.79 -28.46 -5.36
C GLN A 107 0.37 -29.01 -5.39
N GLN A 108 -0.48 -28.53 -6.29
CA GLN A 108 -1.84 -29.06 -6.44
C GLN A 108 -1.84 -30.50 -6.96
N GLU A 109 -0.95 -30.83 -7.91
CA GLU A 109 -0.78 -32.19 -8.42
C GLU A 109 -0.29 -33.14 -7.31
N LEU A 110 0.69 -32.74 -6.49
CA LEU A 110 1.14 -33.52 -5.34
C LEU A 110 0.03 -33.74 -4.31
N LYS A 111 -0.77 -32.71 -4.02
CA LYS A 111 -1.94 -32.85 -3.13
C LYS A 111 -3.02 -33.76 -3.71
N ARG A 112 -3.22 -33.75 -5.03
CA ARG A 112 -4.18 -34.64 -5.71
C ARG A 112 -3.70 -36.09 -5.68
N LYS A 113 -2.41 -36.34 -5.89
CA LYS A 113 -1.80 -37.68 -5.76
C LYS A 113 -1.91 -38.20 -4.33
N GLN A 114 -1.56 -37.38 -3.34
CA GLN A 114 -1.72 -37.76 -1.92
C GLN A 114 -3.19 -38.08 -1.59
N LYS A 115 -4.17 -37.30 -2.05
CA LYS A 115 -5.59 -37.59 -1.82
C LYS A 115 -6.08 -38.91 -2.42
N GLN A 116 -5.41 -39.46 -3.43
CA GLN A 116 -5.74 -40.77 -4.00
C GLN A 116 -5.09 -41.93 -3.23
N GLU A 117 -4.08 -41.66 -2.40
CA GLU A 117 -3.33 -42.66 -1.62
C GLU A 117 -3.71 -42.66 -0.13
N LEU A 118 -4.54 -41.72 0.34
CA LEU A 118 -5.08 -41.79 1.70
C LEU A 118 -6.14 -42.91 1.77
N PRO A 119 -6.04 -43.86 2.72
CA PRO A 119 -7.07 -44.88 2.92
C PRO A 119 -8.42 -44.20 3.23
N GLU A 120 -9.47 -44.67 2.56
CA GLU A 120 -10.84 -44.13 2.64
C GLU A 120 -11.46 -44.23 4.04
N PHE A 121 -10.95 -45.18 4.84
CA PHE A 121 -11.35 -45.39 6.22
C PHE A 121 -10.18 -45.08 7.16
N LEU A 122 -10.48 -44.33 8.23
CA LEU A 122 -9.65 -44.37 9.43
C LEU A 122 -9.59 -45.84 9.87
N PRO A 123 -8.43 -46.36 10.32
CA PRO A 123 -8.37 -47.69 10.87
C PRO A 123 -9.43 -47.82 11.97
N ASP A 124 -10.29 -48.82 11.86
CA ASP A 124 -11.49 -49.02 12.72
C ASP A 124 -11.17 -49.10 14.22
N ASN A 125 -9.89 -49.15 14.58
CA ASN A 125 -9.40 -49.27 15.94
C ASN A 125 -8.51 -48.09 16.33
N ILE A 126 -9.07 -46.88 16.30
CA ILE A 126 -8.42 -45.65 16.80
C ILE A 126 -8.04 -45.81 18.28
N GLU A 127 -8.86 -46.54 19.05
CA GLU A 127 -8.61 -46.85 20.46
C GLU A 127 -7.32 -47.66 20.66
N SER A 128 -6.98 -48.60 19.76
CA SER A 128 -5.72 -49.36 19.91
C SER A 128 -4.49 -48.51 19.61
N ILE A 129 -4.59 -47.51 18.74
CA ILE A 129 -3.47 -46.60 18.41
C ILE A 129 -3.21 -45.64 19.56
N ILE A 130 -4.28 -45.06 20.14
CA ILE A 130 -4.18 -44.15 21.29
C ILE A 130 -3.74 -44.89 22.57
N ASN A 131 -4.15 -46.15 22.73
CA ASN A 131 -3.75 -46.96 23.89
C ASN A 131 -2.36 -47.60 23.72
N ALA A 132 -1.87 -47.81 22.50
CA ALA A 132 -0.50 -48.26 22.24
C ALA A 132 0.55 -47.20 22.61
N ASP A 133 0.21 -45.90 22.51
CA ASP A 133 1.11 -44.80 22.94
C ASP A 133 1.37 -44.79 24.46
N ASN A 134 0.58 -45.52 25.26
CA ASN A 134 0.80 -45.69 26.70
C ASN A 134 1.39 -47.07 27.07
N VAL A 135 1.53 -47.99 26.11
CA VAL A 135 2.03 -49.34 26.37
C VAL A 135 2.82 -49.85 25.16
N LYS A 136 4.10 -49.50 25.09
CA LYS A 136 5.23 -50.42 24.83
C LYS A 136 6.53 -49.65 24.58
N GLU A 137 7.40 -49.73 25.59
CA GLU A 137 8.79 -50.05 25.31
C GLU A 137 8.84 -51.40 24.56
N GLU A 138 9.78 -51.52 23.62
CA GLU A 138 10.19 -52.77 22.95
C GLU A 138 9.28 -53.32 21.82
N SER A 139 9.39 -52.71 20.64
CA SER A 139 9.70 -53.47 19.41
C SER A 139 10.16 -52.52 18.31
N GLU A 140 11.29 -52.86 17.70
CA GLU A 140 11.90 -52.21 16.55
C GLU A 140 10.94 -52.18 15.34
N GLU A 141 11.16 -51.21 14.45
CA GLU A 141 10.45 -51.02 13.16
C GLU A 141 9.06 -50.34 13.23
N ASP A 142 9.03 -49.08 13.65
CA ASP A 142 8.50 -47.99 12.82
C ASP A 142 8.65 -46.67 13.58
N VAL A 143 9.50 -45.79 13.07
CA VAL A 143 9.71 -44.47 13.66
C VAL A 143 8.46 -43.62 13.36
N VAL A 144 7.45 -43.76 14.19
CA VAL A 144 6.31 -42.84 14.24
C VAL A 144 6.86 -41.49 14.65
N VAL A 145 7.03 -40.61 13.65
CA VAL A 145 7.45 -39.23 13.85
C VAL A 145 6.31 -38.49 14.53
N VAL A 146 6.28 -38.56 15.87
CA VAL A 146 5.43 -37.72 16.70
C VAL A 146 5.72 -36.26 16.33
N PRO A 147 4.74 -35.48 15.83
CA PRO A 147 4.94 -34.07 15.60
C PRO A 147 5.07 -33.41 16.97
N LYS A 148 6.31 -33.27 17.44
CA LYS A 148 6.63 -32.47 18.61
C LYS A 148 6.06 -31.08 18.33
N ASN A 149 5.06 -30.64 19.09
CA ASN A 149 4.63 -29.26 19.18
C ASN A 149 5.80 -28.42 19.72
N LYS A 150 6.80 -28.19 18.86
CA LYS A 150 7.87 -27.25 19.12
C LYS A 150 7.24 -25.88 18.99
N HIS A 151 6.86 -25.30 20.12
CA HIS A 151 6.70 -23.85 20.18
C HIS A 151 8.03 -23.28 19.73
N PHE A 152 8.09 -22.75 18.50
CA PHE A 152 9.25 -22.02 18.01
C PHE A 152 9.41 -20.81 18.94
N LYS A 153 10.25 -20.95 19.96
CA LYS A 153 10.79 -19.81 20.68
C LYS A 153 11.54 -19.02 19.61
N LEU A 154 10.96 -17.90 19.17
CA LEU A 154 11.71 -16.96 18.35
C LEU A 154 12.87 -16.50 19.23
N ASP A 155 14.09 -16.74 18.76
CA ASP A 155 15.28 -16.16 19.37
C ASP A 155 15.07 -14.64 19.51
N ASP A 156 15.49 -14.04 20.63
CA ASP A 156 15.26 -12.62 20.93
C ASP A 156 15.76 -11.68 19.80
N ASP A 157 16.79 -12.10 19.07
CA ASP A 157 17.33 -11.43 17.88
C ASP A 157 16.34 -11.34 16.71
N ARG A 158 15.37 -12.26 16.62
CA ARG A 158 14.33 -12.21 15.59
C ARG A 158 13.21 -11.27 15.98
N LEU A 159 12.88 -11.18 17.27
CA LEU A 159 11.88 -10.25 17.79
C LEU A 159 12.36 -8.80 17.64
N SER A 160 13.62 -8.51 17.96
CA SER A 160 14.22 -7.17 17.79
C SER A 160 14.23 -6.73 16.32
N LYS A 161 14.64 -7.63 15.41
CA LYS A 161 14.62 -7.37 13.96
C LYS A 161 13.20 -7.13 13.43
N LEU A 162 12.20 -7.83 13.96
CA LEU A 162 10.80 -7.62 13.57
C LEU A 162 10.26 -6.27 14.08
N GLU A 163 10.62 -5.88 15.31
CA GLU A 163 10.25 -4.57 15.86
C GLU A 163 10.89 -3.43 15.05
N GLU A 164 12.16 -3.56 14.68
CA GLU A 164 12.86 -2.57 13.88
C GLU A 164 12.23 -2.42 12.48
N LYS A 165 11.89 -3.53 11.83
CA LYS A 165 11.14 -3.52 10.55
C LYS A 165 9.77 -2.84 10.71
N LEU A 166 9.04 -3.13 11.79
CA LEU A 166 7.76 -2.48 12.10
C LEU A 166 7.92 -0.98 12.30
N ARG A 167 9.01 -0.55 12.94
CA ARG A 167 9.34 0.87 13.14
C ARG A 167 9.65 1.55 11.81
N GLN A 168 10.42 0.93 10.92
CA GLN A 168 10.72 1.45 9.58
C GLN A 168 9.43 1.65 8.78
N ILE A 169 8.58 0.62 8.69
CA ILE A 169 7.29 0.71 7.98
C ILE A 169 6.41 1.85 8.53
N LYS A 170 6.38 2.04 9.86
CA LYS A 170 5.62 3.14 10.48
C LYS A 170 6.19 4.51 10.11
N GLN A 171 7.51 4.64 10.00
CA GLN A 171 8.16 5.88 9.60
C GLN A 171 7.90 6.18 8.13
N ASP A 172 8.00 5.18 7.26
CA ASP A 172 7.79 5.34 5.82
C ASP A 172 6.35 5.75 5.52
N LYS A 173 5.37 5.12 6.19
CA LYS A 173 3.95 5.51 6.08
C LYS A 173 3.71 6.96 6.53
N LYS A 174 4.34 7.40 7.62
CA LYS A 174 4.21 8.78 8.11
C LYS A 174 4.83 9.79 7.14
N LYS A 175 6.03 9.49 6.64
CA LYS A 175 6.74 10.33 5.67
C LYS A 175 5.99 10.44 4.35
N ALA A 176 5.36 9.36 3.90
CA ALA A 176 4.59 9.35 2.66
C ALA A 176 3.30 10.20 2.73
N GLN A 177 2.65 10.27 3.89
CA GLN A 177 1.38 10.98 4.02
C GLN A 177 1.54 12.49 4.25
N ILE A 178 2.49 12.91 5.10
CA ILE A 178 2.69 14.32 5.44
C ILE A 178 4.18 14.64 5.49
N ILE A 179 4.62 15.47 4.56
CA ILE A 179 6.01 15.92 4.43
C ILE A 179 6.11 17.36 4.95
N ARG A 180 6.98 17.56 5.94
CA ARG A 180 7.33 18.91 6.44
C ARG A 180 8.48 19.48 5.62
N LYS A 181 8.26 20.63 4.97
CA LYS A 181 9.28 21.38 4.22
C LYS A 181 9.37 22.79 4.79
N GLY A 182 10.12 22.92 5.90
CA GLY A 182 10.25 24.17 6.64
C GLY A 182 8.91 24.62 7.25
N PRO A 183 8.42 25.84 6.98
CA PRO A 183 7.14 26.33 7.51
C PRO A 183 5.93 25.65 6.85
N VAL A 184 6.11 25.02 5.68
CA VAL A 184 5.01 24.43 4.91
C VAL A 184 4.90 22.92 5.19
N HIS A 185 3.64 22.46 5.28
CA HIS A 185 3.30 21.05 5.37
C HIS A 185 2.62 20.63 4.07
N VAL A 186 3.19 19.64 3.38
CA VAL A 186 2.63 19.05 2.16
C VAL A 186 2.01 17.72 2.56
N ALA A 187 0.72 17.53 2.30
CA ALA A 187 0.01 16.29 2.57
C ALA A 187 -0.53 15.68 1.26
N VAL A 188 -0.44 14.36 1.13
CA VAL A 188 -1.00 13.64 -0.01
C VAL A 188 -2.49 13.41 0.26
N LEU A 189 -3.36 13.75 -0.70
CA LEU A 189 -4.79 13.52 -0.58
C LEU A 189 -5.10 12.01 -0.73
N ASP A 190 -5.59 11.41 0.35
CA ASP A 190 -5.99 10.01 0.35
C ASP A 190 -7.33 9.83 -0.39
N LYS A 191 -7.50 8.68 -1.07
CA LYS A 191 -8.78 8.30 -1.68
C LYS A 191 -9.85 8.23 -0.58
N LYS A 192 -11.04 8.78 -0.85
CA LYS A 192 -12.17 8.77 0.08
C LYS A 192 -12.53 7.31 0.43
N PRO A 193 -12.41 6.89 1.70
CA PRO A 193 -12.80 5.54 2.09
C PRO A 193 -14.33 5.41 2.02
N LEU A 194 -14.83 4.19 1.78
CA LEU A 194 -16.26 3.90 1.74
C LEU A 194 -16.95 4.27 3.07
N VAL A 195 -16.25 4.08 4.20
CA VAL A 195 -16.70 4.47 5.54
C VAL A 195 -15.50 5.06 6.33
N PRO A 196 -15.66 6.20 7.00
CA PRO A 196 -14.62 6.76 7.85
C PRO A 196 -14.31 5.83 9.04
N LYS A 197 -13.05 5.81 9.46
CA LYS A 197 -12.63 5.03 10.63
C LYS A 197 -13.26 5.63 11.89
N SER A 198 -13.64 4.76 12.81
CA SER A 198 -14.19 5.17 14.11
C SER A 198 -13.16 5.94 14.95
N GLU A 199 -13.63 6.95 15.68
CA GLU A 199 -12.77 7.74 16.54
C GLU A 199 -12.37 6.97 17.81
N TYR A 200 -11.06 6.74 17.96
CA TYR A 200 -10.52 5.98 19.08
C TYR A 200 -10.86 6.61 20.45
N LYS A 201 -10.91 7.93 20.56
CA LYS A 201 -11.26 8.62 21.81
C LYS A 201 -12.67 8.27 22.28
N ILE A 202 -13.62 8.25 21.35
CA ILE A 202 -15.02 7.94 21.64
C ILE A 202 -15.15 6.48 22.06
N LEU A 203 -14.59 5.56 21.28
CA LEU A 203 -14.61 4.13 21.58
C LEU A 203 -13.94 3.82 22.92
N LYS A 204 -12.78 4.41 23.19
CA LYS A 204 -12.06 4.22 24.45
C LYS A 204 -12.84 4.76 25.64
N ASN A 205 -13.50 5.91 25.51
CA ASN A 205 -14.33 6.46 26.59
C ASN A 205 -15.55 5.59 26.86
N LYS A 206 -16.24 5.12 25.80
CA LYS A 206 -17.34 4.17 25.91
C LYS A 206 -16.88 2.89 26.61
N ASP A 207 -15.76 2.32 26.16
CA ASP A 207 -15.22 1.08 26.70
C ASP A 207 -14.77 1.24 28.17
N LYS A 208 -14.06 2.32 28.48
CA LYS A 208 -13.66 2.66 29.86
C LYS A 208 -14.86 2.85 30.78
N TRP A 209 -15.93 3.45 30.28
CA TRP A 209 -17.15 3.67 31.05
C TRP A 209 -17.89 2.36 31.34
N LEU A 210 -18.04 1.52 30.32
CA LEU A 210 -18.68 0.22 30.47
C LEU A 210 -17.83 -0.69 31.37
N ASN A 211 -16.53 -0.79 31.09
CA ASN A 211 -15.56 -1.64 31.80
C ASN A 211 -14.95 -0.95 33.01
N ARG A 212 -15.68 -0.01 33.64
CA ARG A 212 -15.20 0.66 34.84
C ARG A 212 -15.10 -0.32 36.00
N LYS A 213 -14.06 -0.17 36.83
CA LYS A 213 -13.80 -1.01 38.01
C LYS A 213 -14.95 -1.03 39.02
N SER A 214 -15.80 0.01 39.05
CA SER A 214 -16.93 0.08 39.97
C SER A 214 -18.10 -0.84 39.59
N ILE A 215 -18.09 -1.40 38.37
CA ILE A 215 -19.07 -2.39 37.95
C ILE A 215 -18.45 -3.78 38.14
N ASN A 216 -18.98 -4.56 39.08
CA ASN A 216 -18.56 -5.94 39.28
C ASN A 216 -19.21 -6.80 38.19
N ARG A 217 -18.45 -7.04 37.11
CA ARG A 217 -18.85 -8.00 36.08
C ARG A 217 -18.55 -9.41 36.59
N LYS A 218 -19.55 -10.29 36.53
CA LYS A 218 -19.40 -11.72 36.75
C LYS A 218 -18.78 -12.40 35.53
#